data_AF-I5AUM9-F1
#
_entry.id   AF-I5AUM9-F1
#
_cell.length_a   1.000
_cell.length_b   1.000
_cell.length_c   1.000
_cell.angle_alpha   90.00
_cell.angle_beta   90.00
_cell.angle_gamma   90.00
#
_symmetry.space_group_name_H-M   'P 1'
#
loop_
_entity.id
_entity.type
_entity.pdbx_description
1 polymer ?
#
loop_
_entity_poly.entity_id
_entity_poly.type
_entity_poly.pdbx_seq_one_letter_code
_entity_poly.pdbx_strand_id
1 'polypeptide(L)'
;MHTEHPLLSKELIRQLENEIPTLTLEIRALYQKLDQKLNLKGALVPITFGFETETLGSYTPAGEGIEEQFHFSLLFAGYMDAVKITREDRTDLFLHEYAHYMQYNMEIPKEHTWKPGKHGSAWKYCCSLIGAAPSEYYRFNKGREKHDYKKELRNPWSDPNAALRDIRRREREYQNSRNNTVRFSVGDVITHPDFGEGTVTDVTRLESSVRLTIQFADRIRKIDQKWLLRSAYKKPQ
;
A
#
# COMPACT_ATOMS: atom_id res chain seq x y z
N MET A 1 -1.32 -3.39 44.83
CA MET A 1 -1.94 -4.12 43.71
C MET A 1 -1.07 -3.88 42.49
N HIS A 2 -0.16 -4.81 42.20
CA HIS A 2 0.68 -4.75 41.01
C HIS A 2 -0.14 -5.28 39.83
N THR A 3 -0.38 -4.44 38.85
CA THR A 3 -0.91 -4.81 37.54
C THR A 3 0.19 -5.55 36.79
N GLU A 4 0.09 -6.88 36.75
CA GLU A 4 0.86 -7.71 35.83
C GLU A 4 0.49 -7.31 34.39
N HIS A 5 1.41 -6.68 33.67
CA HIS A 5 1.41 -6.75 32.21
C HIS A 5 1.57 -8.23 31.84
N PRO A 6 0.81 -8.78 30.86
CA PRO A 6 0.86 -10.20 30.51
C PRO A 6 2.15 -10.48 29.72
N LEU A 7 3.29 -10.46 30.39
CA LEU A 7 4.60 -10.55 29.75
C LEU A 7 5.00 -12.02 29.68
N LEU A 8 4.83 -12.58 28.47
CA LEU A 8 5.46 -13.79 27.90
C LEU A 8 5.90 -14.85 28.92
N SER A 9 5.18 -15.98 28.96
CA SER A 9 5.59 -17.10 29.81
C SER A 9 7.02 -17.54 29.49
N LYS A 10 7.77 -18.02 30.49
CA LYS A 10 9.12 -18.57 30.29
C LYS A 10 9.15 -19.67 29.23
N GLU A 11 8.05 -20.43 29.11
CA GLU A 11 7.92 -21.45 28.07
C GLU A 11 7.82 -20.83 26.67
N LEU A 12 7.04 -19.76 26.49
CA LEU A 12 6.94 -19.07 25.21
C LEU A 12 8.27 -18.42 24.80
N ILE A 13 9.00 -17.81 25.74
CA ILE A 13 10.34 -17.26 25.49
C ILE A 13 11.27 -18.36 24.95
N ARG A 14 11.33 -19.50 25.65
CA ARG A 14 12.17 -20.63 25.23
C ARG A 14 11.75 -21.19 23.87
N GLN A 15 10.45 -21.29 23.59
CA GLN A 15 9.94 -21.71 22.28
C GLN A 15 10.40 -20.77 21.17
N LEU A 16 10.33 -19.46 21.38
CA LEU A 16 10.74 -18.47 20.38
C LEU A 16 12.26 -18.41 20.20
N GLU A 17 13.05 -18.57 21.27
CA GLU A 17 14.51 -18.68 21.16
C GLU A 17 14.94 -19.90 20.35
N ASN A 18 14.19 -21.01 20.44
CA ASN A 18 14.45 -22.20 19.62
C ASN A 18 14.22 -21.98 18.12
N GLU A 19 13.48 -20.93 17.71
CA GLU A 19 13.29 -20.56 16.31
C GLU A 19 14.49 -19.79 15.73
N ILE A 20 15.38 -19.23 16.57
CA ILE A 20 16.52 -18.41 16.14
C ILE A 20 17.38 -19.09 15.05
N PRO A 21 17.78 -20.37 15.16
CA PRO A 21 18.60 -21.00 14.13
C PRO A 21 17.89 -21.08 12.78
N THR A 22 16.61 -21.44 12.77
CA THR A 22 15.77 -21.52 11.56
C THR A 22 15.61 -20.15 10.92
N LEU A 23 15.23 -19.13 11.73
CA LEU A 23 15.08 -17.76 11.25
C LEU A 23 16.39 -17.20 10.68
N THR A 24 17.50 -17.45 11.35
CA THR A 24 18.83 -17.04 10.89
C THR A 24 19.17 -17.64 9.54
N LEU A 25 18.91 -18.95 9.36
CA LEU A 25 19.13 -19.62 8.08
C LEU A 25 18.22 -19.07 6.97
N GLU A 26 16.94 -18.80 7.28
CA GLU A 26 16.00 -18.20 6.33
C GLU A 26 16.45 -16.80 5.87
N ILE A 27 16.80 -15.92 6.82
CA ILE A 27 17.28 -14.57 6.52
C ILE A 27 18.58 -14.62 5.71
N ARG A 28 19.55 -15.45 6.13
CA ARG A 28 20.82 -15.60 5.39
C ARG A 28 20.60 -16.12 3.97
N ALA A 29 19.75 -17.13 3.79
CA ALA A 29 19.46 -17.67 2.46
C ALA A 29 18.77 -16.62 1.56
N LEU A 30 17.89 -15.79 2.13
CA LEU A 30 17.28 -14.68 1.41
C LEU A 30 18.33 -13.63 1.02
N TYR A 31 19.14 -13.18 1.97
CA TYR A 31 20.14 -12.13 1.75
C TYR A 31 21.24 -12.59 0.79
N GLN A 32 21.66 -13.85 0.83
CA GLN A 32 22.63 -14.39 -0.12
C GLN A 32 22.14 -14.30 -1.58
N LYS A 33 20.84 -14.52 -1.81
CA LYS A 33 20.25 -14.37 -3.15
C LYS A 33 20.26 -12.91 -3.61
N LEU A 34 19.99 -11.98 -2.69
CA LEU A 34 20.03 -10.54 -2.98
C LEU A 34 21.45 -10.05 -3.21
N ASP A 35 22.39 -10.49 -2.38
CA ASP A 35 23.83 -10.21 -2.48
C ASP A 35 24.36 -10.61 -3.86
N GLN A 36 24.03 -11.81 -4.34
CA GLN A 36 24.41 -12.28 -5.68
C GLN A 36 23.83 -11.40 -6.79
N LYS A 37 22.55 -11.00 -6.66
CA LYS A 37 21.86 -10.19 -7.67
C LYS A 37 22.38 -8.75 -7.72
N LEU A 38 22.75 -8.19 -6.57
CA LEU A 38 23.07 -6.76 -6.40
C LEU A 38 24.57 -6.49 -6.19
N ASN A 39 25.39 -7.54 -6.13
CA ASN A 39 26.81 -7.48 -5.79
C ASN A 39 27.07 -6.83 -4.42
N LEU A 40 26.33 -7.27 -3.40
CA LEU A 40 26.41 -6.80 -2.01
C LEU A 40 26.83 -7.93 -1.06
N LYS A 41 26.95 -7.64 0.24
CA LYS A 41 27.42 -8.59 1.27
C LYS A 41 26.56 -8.58 2.55
N GLY A 42 25.27 -8.26 2.43
CA GLY A 42 24.37 -8.14 3.57
C GLY A 42 24.17 -9.45 4.32
N ALA A 43 24.35 -10.61 3.69
CA ALA A 43 24.28 -11.91 4.37
C ALA A 43 25.43 -12.17 5.36
N LEU A 44 26.52 -11.39 5.27
CA LEU A 44 27.65 -11.47 6.20
C LEU A 44 27.47 -10.61 7.45
N VAL A 45 26.51 -9.67 7.43
CA VAL A 45 26.21 -8.80 8.55
C VAL A 45 25.63 -9.64 9.71
N PRO A 46 26.07 -9.42 10.97
CA PRO A 46 25.48 -10.05 12.15
C PRO A 46 23.95 -9.92 12.19
N ILE A 47 23.26 -11.00 12.57
CA ILE A 47 21.81 -11.01 12.78
C ILE A 47 21.58 -11.33 14.26
N THR A 48 20.92 -10.42 14.97
CA THR A 48 20.56 -10.57 16.37
C THR A 48 19.05 -10.60 16.53
N PHE A 49 18.59 -11.10 17.68
CA PHE A 49 17.17 -11.27 17.97
C PHE A 49 16.84 -10.77 19.38
N GLY A 50 15.63 -10.24 19.56
CA GLY A 50 15.14 -9.71 20.82
C GLY A 50 13.64 -9.92 21.00
N PHE A 51 13.05 -9.25 21.99
CA PHE A 51 11.63 -9.34 22.35
C PHE A 51 10.94 -7.97 22.38
N GLU A 52 11.45 -7.03 21.58
CA GLU A 52 10.94 -5.67 21.46
C GLU A 52 9.48 -5.69 20.95
N THR A 53 8.60 -4.93 21.59
CA THR A 53 7.18 -4.84 21.19
C THR A 53 6.91 -3.74 20.17
N GLU A 54 7.77 -2.72 20.14
CA GLU A 54 7.59 -1.52 19.32
C GLU A 54 8.40 -1.55 18.01
N THR A 55 9.32 -2.51 17.86
CA THR A 55 10.21 -2.61 16.69
C THR A 55 10.24 -4.04 16.19
N LEU A 56 9.76 -4.26 14.96
CA LEU A 56 9.75 -5.58 14.33
C LEU A 56 11.15 -5.99 13.86
N GLY A 57 11.89 -5.02 13.33
CA GLY A 57 13.27 -5.20 12.92
C GLY A 57 13.98 -3.86 12.77
N SER A 58 15.30 -3.92 12.70
CA SER A 58 16.15 -2.78 12.39
C SER A 58 17.44 -3.23 11.73
N TYR A 59 17.88 -2.45 10.76
CA TYR A 59 19.27 -2.44 10.32
C TYR A 59 20.00 -1.25 10.93
N THR A 60 21.17 -1.52 11.51
CA THR A 60 22.09 -0.54 12.06
C THR A 60 23.37 -0.52 11.21
N PRO A 61 23.71 0.59 10.54
CA PRO A 61 24.96 0.70 9.78
C PRO A 61 26.17 0.78 10.72
N ALA A 62 27.34 0.37 10.24
CA ALA A 62 28.60 0.55 10.96
C ALA A 62 28.84 2.04 11.27
N GLY A 63 29.26 2.34 12.50
CA GLY A 63 29.57 3.69 12.95
C GLY A 63 30.58 3.72 14.09
N GLU A 64 30.85 4.90 14.65
CA GLU A 64 31.76 5.03 15.79
C GLU A 64 31.25 4.25 17.00
N GLY A 65 31.91 3.12 17.32
CA GLY A 65 31.55 2.25 18.43
C GLY A 65 30.27 1.43 18.23
N ILE A 66 29.70 1.42 17.02
CA ILE A 66 28.49 0.67 16.69
C ILE A 66 28.83 -0.37 15.62
N GLU A 67 28.69 -1.64 16.00
CA GLU A 67 28.81 -2.75 15.06
C GLU A 67 27.59 -2.78 14.12
N GLU A 68 27.86 -2.98 12.83
CA GLU A 68 26.82 -3.18 11.83
C GLU A 68 26.02 -4.45 12.16
N GLN A 69 24.70 -4.35 12.18
CA GLN A 69 23.86 -5.52 12.47
C GLN A 69 22.44 -5.36 11.92
N PHE A 70 21.83 -6.50 11.64
CA PHE A 70 20.39 -6.65 11.59
C PHE A 70 19.87 -7.15 12.93
N HIS A 71 18.75 -6.62 13.38
CA HIS A 71 18.07 -7.04 14.60
C HIS A 71 16.60 -7.30 14.30
N PHE A 72 16.03 -8.38 14.85
CA PHE A 72 14.61 -8.72 14.66
C PHE A 72 13.95 -9.14 15.97
N SER A 73 12.71 -8.70 16.18
CA SER A 73 11.93 -9.14 17.34
C SER A 73 11.30 -10.51 17.10
N LEU A 74 11.58 -11.45 17.98
CA LEU A 74 11.04 -12.82 17.96
C LEU A 74 9.52 -12.85 18.15
N LEU A 75 8.96 -11.83 18.80
CA LEU A 75 7.50 -11.69 18.95
C LEU A 75 6.79 -11.60 17.61
N PHE A 76 7.48 -11.12 16.57
CA PHE A 76 6.90 -10.96 15.23
C PHE A 76 7.49 -11.98 14.24
N ALA A 77 8.80 -12.21 14.28
CA ALA A 77 9.46 -13.13 13.36
C ALA A 77 9.22 -14.61 13.70
N GLY A 78 9.17 -14.94 15.00
CA GLY A 78 9.04 -16.30 15.51
C GLY A 78 7.61 -16.69 15.92
N TYR A 79 6.74 -15.73 16.25
CA TYR A 79 5.38 -16.00 16.77
C TYR A 79 4.25 -15.69 15.79
N MET A 80 4.34 -16.24 14.58
CA MET A 80 3.46 -15.90 13.46
C MET A 80 1.97 -16.14 13.72
N ASP A 81 1.60 -17.26 14.36
CA ASP A 81 0.19 -17.65 14.53
C ASP A 81 -0.57 -16.74 15.50
N ALA A 82 0.06 -16.37 16.62
CA ALA A 82 -0.56 -15.51 17.61
C ALA A 82 -0.70 -14.06 17.13
N VAL A 83 0.26 -13.60 16.32
CA VAL A 83 0.28 -12.25 15.77
C VAL A 83 -0.39 -12.17 14.38
N LYS A 84 -0.85 -13.32 13.86
CA LYS A 84 -1.49 -13.46 12.53
C LYS A 84 -0.64 -12.86 11.39
N ILE A 85 0.66 -13.09 11.45
CA ILE A 85 1.64 -12.68 10.43
C ILE A 85 1.79 -13.83 9.44
N THR A 86 1.74 -13.53 8.14
CA THR A 86 1.95 -14.54 7.08
C THR A 86 3.44 -14.74 6.78
N ARG A 87 3.79 -15.84 6.10
CA ARG A 87 5.17 -16.08 5.68
C ARG A 87 5.68 -14.99 4.74
N GLU A 88 4.79 -14.47 3.90
CA GLU A 88 5.10 -13.37 2.99
C GLU A 88 5.34 -12.07 3.76
N ASP A 89 4.53 -11.78 4.78
CA ASP A 89 4.78 -10.62 5.63
C ASP A 89 6.14 -10.71 6.36
N ARG A 90 6.50 -11.90 6.86
CA ARG A 90 7.82 -12.13 7.48
C ARG A 90 8.96 -11.93 6.48
N THR A 91 8.77 -12.41 5.25
CA THR A 91 9.73 -12.20 4.17
C THR A 91 9.86 -10.72 3.83
N ASP A 92 8.73 -9.99 3.77
CA ASP A 92 8.70 -8.55 3.54
C ASP A 92 9.44 -7.78 4.65
N LEU A 93 9.28 -8.17 5.92
CA LEU A 93 10.06 -7.62 7.03
C LEU A 93 11.57 -7.75 6.81
N PHE A 94 12.04 -8.93 6.38
CA PHE A 94 13.46 -9.14 6.09
C PHE A 94 13.93 -8.32 4.89
N LEU A 95 13.15 -8.28 3.81
CA LEU A 95 13.44 -7.45 2.65
C LEU A 95 13.48 -5.97 3.03
N HIS A 96 12.57 -5.50 3.87
CA HIS A 96 12.47 -4.12 4.34
C HIS A 96 13.75 -3.69 5.08
N GLU A 97 14.26 -4.53 5.98
CA GLU A 97 15.53 -4.23 6.66
C GLU A 97 16.73 -4.34 5.71
N TYR A 98 16.73 -5.29 4.78
CA TYR A 98 17.76 -5.35 3.74
C TYR A 98 17.75 -4.11 2.83
N ALA A 99 16.59 -3.50 2.57
CA ALA A 99 16.51 -2.23 1.83
C ALA A 99 17.18 -1.07 2.60
N HIS A 100 17.14 -1.08 3.95
CA HIS A 100 17.95 -0.16 4.74
C HIS A 100 19.44 -0.44 4.54
N TYR A 101 19.88 -1.69 4.59
CA TYR A 101 21.28 -2.04 4.31
C TYR A 101 21.74 -1.59 2.91
N MET A 102 20.91 -1.82 1.89
CA MET A 102 21.17 -1.36 0.53
C MET A 102 21.39 0.14 0.47
N GLN A 103 20.54 0.94 1.13
CA GLN A 103 20.66 2.40 1.13
C GLN A 103 22.05 2.90 1.57
N TYR A 104 22.72 2.21 2.50
CA TYR A 104 24.05 2.59 2.98
C TYR A 104 25.20 1.97 2.17
N ASN A 105 24.97 0.83 1.52
CA ASN A 105 26.02 0.01 0.93
C ASN A 105 25.99 -0.04 -0.61
N MET A 106 25.04 0.63 -1.25
CA MET A 106 24.93 0.73 -2.71
C MET A 106 24.99 2.19 -3.20
N GLU A 107 25.45 2.39 -4.42
CA GLU A 107 25.35 3.70 -5.07
C GLU A 107 23.89 3.97 -5.50
N ILE A 108 23.29 5.02 -4.93
CA ILE A 108 21.90 5.41 -5.22
C ILE A 108 21.91 6.50 -6.30
N PRO A 109 21.16 6.32 -7.41
CA PRO A 109 21.01 7.36 -8.44
C PRO A 109 20.47 8.67 -7.85
N LYS A 110 21.01 9.82 -8.33
CA LYS A 110 20.67 11.16 -7.80
C LYS A 110 19.18 11.48 -7.92
N GLU A 111 18.50 10.97 -8.94
CA GLU A 111 17.05 11.12 -9.10
C GLU A 111 16.22 10.43 -7.99
N HIS A 112 16.85 9.61 -7.15
CA HIS A 112 16.22 8.91 -6.02
C HIS A 112 16.71 9.43 -4.66
N THR A 113 17.43 10.55 -4.59
CA THR A 113 17.89 11.16 -3.32
C THR A 113 17.14 12.45 -2.94
N TRP A 114 15.96 12.69 -3.50
CA TRP A 114 15.20 13.95 -3.35
C TRP A 114 14.44 14.10 -2.02
N LYS A 115 14.16 13.01 -1.29
CA LYS A 115 13.58 13.06 0.06
C LYS A 115 14.53 12.40 1.06
N PRO A 116 15.08 13.15 2.03
CA PRO A 116 15.92 12.58 3.08
C PRO A 116 15.09 11.81 4.12
N GLY A 117 15.76 11.10 5.02
CA GLY A 117 15.17 10.39 6.15
C GLY A 117 15.33 8.86 6.06
N LYS A 118 15.02 8.17 7.17
CA LYS A 118 15.14 6.70 7.30
C LYS A 118 14.34 5.97 6.22
N HIS A 119 13.12 6.41 5.94
CA HIS A 119 12.28 5.90 4.86
C HIS A 119 12.15 6.90 3.71
N GLY A 120 13.26 7.59 3.41
CA GLY A 120 13.39 8.57 2.33
C GLY A 120 13.29 7.95 0.93
N SER A 121 13.48 8.77 -0.10
CA SER A 121 13.35 8.31 -1.50
C SER A 121 14.40 7.25 -1.88
N ALA A 122 15.59 7.30 -1.26
CA ALA A 122 16.67 6.35 -1.51
C ALA A 122 16.31 4.96 -0.98
N TRP A 123 15.76 4.90 0.23
CA TRP A 123 15.24 3.66 0.81
C TRP A 123 14.11 3.07 -0.03
N LYS A 124 13.13 3.90 -0.43
CA LYS A 124 12.03 3.46 -1.29
C LYS A 124 12.51 2.92 -2.64
N TYR A 125 13.59 3.48 -3.18
CA TYR A 125 14.25 2.96 -4.37
C TYR A 125 14.81 1.56 -4.12
N CYS A 126 15.51 1.35 -3.02
CA CYS A 126 15.99 0.02 -2.61
C CYS A 126 14.83 -0.99 -2.49
N CYS A 127 13.72 -0.61 -1.84
CA CYS A 127 12.51 -1.45 -1.76
C CYS A 127 12.02 -1.90 -3.13
N SER A 128 12.04 -0.99 -4.12
CA SER A 128 11.57 -1.29 -5.48
C SER A 128 12.43 -2.32 -6.23
N LEU A 129 13.72 -2.41 -5.91
CA LEU A 129 14.65 -3.34 -6.58
C LEU A 129 14.49 -4.78 -6.10
N ILE A 130 14.06 -4.95 -4.85
CA ILE A 130 13.97 -6.25 -4.17
C ILE A 130 12.54 -6.69 -3.88
N GLY A 131 11.54 -5.83 -4.13
CA GLY A 131 10.13 -6.16 -3.93
C GLY A 131 9.64 -5.99 -2.49
N ALA A 132 10.32 -5.18 -1.66
CA ALA A 132 9.87 -4.86 -0.31
C ALA A 132 8.73 -3.82 -0.33
N ALA A 133 7.87 -3.82 0.68
CA ALA A 133 6.86 -2.80 0.89
C ALA A 133 7.52 -1.45 1.24
N PRO A 134 7.32 -0.38 0.45
CA PRO A 134 7.90 0.94 0.73
C PRO A 134 7.07 1.72 1.77
N SER A 135 6.71 1.08 2.89
CA SER A 135 5.85 1.63 3.94
C SER A 135 6.66 1.91 5.20
N GLU A 136 6.41 3.05 5.84
CA GLU A 136 7.06 3.45 7.11
C GLU A 136 6.61 2.56 8.28
N TYR A 137 5.35 2.12 8.23
CA TYR A 137 4.74 1.26 9.24
C TYR A 137 4.41 -0.09 8.62
N TYR A 138 4.75 -1.14 9.35
CA TYR A 138 4.35 -2.49 8.98
C TYR A 138 2.82 -2.62 9.05
N ARG A 139 2.25 -3.32 8.06
CA ARG A 139 0.81 -3.57 7.97
C ARG A 139 0.57 -5.07 7.86
N PHE A 140 -0.13 -5.63 8.85
CA PHE A 140 -0.45 -7.05 8.89
C PHE A 140 -1.17 -7.53 7.61
N ASN A 141 -0.76 -8.69 7.09
CA ASN A 141 -1.36 -9.35 5.92
C ASN A 141 -1.27 -8.53 4.62
N LYS A 142 -0.28 -7.64 4.50
CA LYS A 142 -0.07 -6.80 3.30
C LYS A 142 1.20 -7.12 2.52
N GLY A 143 2.03 -8.06 2.96
CA GLY A 143 3.25 -8.49 2.24
C GLY A 143 3.01 -9.11 0.86
N ARG A 144 1.74 -9.36 0.48
CA ARG A 144 1.32 -9.80 -0.87
C ARG A 144 0.77 -8.68 -1.75
N GLU A 145 0.62 -7.46 -1.25
CA GLU A 145 0.08 -6.37 -2.04
C GLU A 145 1.04 -5.96 -3.16
N LYS A 146 0.52 -5.80 -4.38
CA LYS A 146 1.31 -5.22 -5.46
C LYS A 146 1.56 -3.75 -5.16
N HIS A 147 2.81 -3.38 -4.92
CA HIS A 147 3.20 -1.99 -4.71
C HIS A 147 3.36 -1.26 -6.04
N ASP A 148 2.73 -0.08 -6.16
CA ASP A 148 3.00 0.83 -7.26
C ASP A 148 4.29 1.63 -6.97
N TYR A 149 5.43 1.00 -7.22
CA TYR A 149 6.74 1.62 -7.02
C TYR A 149 6.91 2.90 -7.84
N LYS A 150 6.28 3.00 -9.03
CA LYS A 150 6.37 4.21 -9.85
C LYS A 150 5.74 5.40 -9.14
N LYS A 151 4.61 5.18 -8.47
CA LYS A 151 3.96 6.22 -7.65
C LYS A 151 4.85 6.62 -6.46
N GLU A 152 5.46 5.66 -5.77
CA GLU A 152 6.25 5.91 -4.56
C GLU A 152 7.61 6.58 -4.84
N LEU A 153 8.21 6.28 -6.00
CA LEU A 153 9.49 6.86 -6.43
C LEU A 153 9.36 8.20 -7.14
N ARG A 154 8.13 8.61 -7.47
CA ARG A 154 7.88 9.88 -8.14
C ARG A 154 8.28 11.04 -7.22
N ASN A 155 9.30 11.79 -7.61
CA ASN A 155 9.61 13.07 -6.99
C ASN A 155 8.44 14.06 -7.27
N PRO A 156 7.70 14.53 -6.25
CA PRO A 156 6.63 15.50 -6.46
C PRO A 156 7.14 16.87 -6.93
N TRP A 157 8.38 17.21 -6.60
CA TRP A 157 9.03 18.49 -6.88
C TRP A 157 9.69 18.57 -8.26
N SER A 158 10.00 17.41 -8.88
CA SER A 158 10.51 17.39 -10.27
C SER A 158 9.43 17.71 -11.30
N ASP A 159 8.16 17.68 -10.84
CA ASP A 159 6.92 17.99 -11.53
C ASP A 159 6.44 19.45 -11.44
N PRO A 160 6.84 20.46 -12.24
CA PRO A 160 6.30 21.82 -12.13
C PRO A 160 4.76 21.89 -12.23
N ASN A 161 4.16 20.92 -12.94
CA ASN A 161 2.72 20.77 -13.14
C ASN A 161 2.09 19.75 -12.18
N ALA A 162 2.82 19.24 -11.18
CA ALA A 162 2.30 18.29 -10.20
C ALA A 162 1.07 18.84 -9.47
N ALA A 163 1.14 20.11 -9.06
CA ALA A 163 0.02 20.84 -8.46
C ALA A 163 -1.17 20.94 -9.43
N LEU A 164 -0.92 21.29 -10.69
CA LEU A 164 -1.97 21.42 -11.72
C LEU A 164 -2.66 20.08 -12.00
N ARG A 165 -1.93 18.97 -12.03
CA ARG A 165 -2.53 17.63 -12.19
C ARG A 165 -3.31 17.19 -10.95
N ASP A 166 -2.85 17.54 -9.75
CA ASP A 166 -3.59 17.26 -8.52
C ASP A 166 -4.91 18.04 -8.48
N ILE A 167 -4.89 19.33 -8.86
CA ILE A 167 -6.09 20.15 -9.04
C ILE A 167 -7.05 19.49 -10.04
N ARG A 168 -6.56 19.13 -11.24
CA ARG A 168 -7.38 18.44 -12.26
C ARG A 168 -7.91 17.08 -11.77
N ARG A 169 -7.16 16.36 -10.94
CA ARG A 169 -7.62 15.09 -10.35
C ARG A 169 -8.76 15.34 -9.37
N ARG A 170 -8.60 16.28 -8.44
CA ARG A 170 -9.62 16.68 -7.47
C ARG A 170 -10.88 17.22 -8.15
N GLU A 171 -10.74 18.02 -9.21
CA GLU A 171 -11.88 18.48 -10.01
C GLU A 171 -12.62 17.30 -10.65
N ARG A 172 -11.90 16.32 -11.23
CA ARG A 172 -12.53 15.11 -11.77
C ARG A 172 -13.22 14.29 -10.69
N GLU A 173 -12.59 14.10 -9.53
CA GLU A 173 -13.18 13.39 -8.38
C GLU A 173 -14.44 14.10 -7.89
N TYR A 174 -14.43 15.44 -7.78
CA TYR A 174 -15.59 16.25 -7.42
C TYR A 174 -16.70 16.21 -8.47
N GLN A 175 -16.37 16.25 -9.75
CA GLN A 175 -17.36 16.09 -10.83
C GLN A 175 -17.93 14.68 -10.83
N ASN A 176 -17.11 13.65 -10.62
CA ASN A 176 -17.55 12.26 -10.53
C ASN A 176 -18.45 12.03 -9.32
N SER A 177 -18.12 12.58 -8.14
CA SER A 177 -18.99 12.47 -6.96
C SER A 177 -20.34 13.16 -7.19
N ARG A 178 -20.35 14.37 -7.79
CA ARG A 178 -21.59 15.04 -8.24
C ARG A 178 -22.39 14.24 -9.24
N ASN A 179 -21.72 13.54 -10.17
CA ASN A 179 -22.36 12.71 -11.19
C ASN A 179 -22.77 11.33 -10.65
N ASN A 180 -22.28 10.89 -9.49
CA ASN A 180 -22.65 9.62 -8.87
C ASN A 180 -23.76 9.77 -7.82
N THR A 181 -24.09 10.99 -7.40
CA THR A 181 -25.32 11.26 -6.66
C THR A 181 -26.51 10.91 -7.55
N VAL A 182 -27.27 9.86 -7.20
CA VAL A 182 -28.51 9.48 -7.91
C VAL A 182 -29.52 10.61 -7.76
N ARG A 183 -30.00 11.15 -8.87
CA ARG A 183 -31.01 12.23 -8.91
C ARG A 183 -32.37 11.80 -9.43
N PHE A 184 -32.49 10.57 -9.91
CA PHE A 184 -33.70 10.00 -10.47
C PHE A 184 -34.06 8.72 -9.72
N SER A 185 -35.36 8.50 -9.55
CA SER A 185 -35.95 7.33 -8.90
C SER A 185 -36.71 6.48 -9.91
N VAL A 186 -36.90 5.20 -9.57
CA VAL A 186 -37.81 4.33 -10.34
C VAL A 186 -39.22 4.93 -10.28
N GLY A 187 -39.87 5.04 -11.43
CA GLY A 187 -41.17 5.69 -11.60
C GLY A 187 -41.11 7.15 -12.07
N ASP A 188 -39.93 7.78 -12.08
CA ASP A 188 -39.79 9.14 -12.63
C ASP A 188 -40.09 9.16 -14.13
N VAL A 189 -40.90 10.13 -14.57
CA VAL A 189 -41.17 10.39 -15.99
C VAL A 189 -40.15 11.40 -16.50
N ILE A 190 -39.49 11.05 -17.59
CA ILE A 190 -38.49 11.89 -18.26
C ILE A 190 -38.88 12.13 -19.72
N THR A 191 -38.57 13.31 -20.24
CA THR A 191 -38.80 13.65 -21.65
C THR A 191 -37.46 13.62 -22.40
N HIS A 192 -37.33 12.71 -23.35
CA HIS A 192 -36.15 12.59 -24.21
C HIS A 192 -36.39 13.26 -25.57
N PRO A 193 -35.46 14.10 -26.09
CA PRO A 193 -35.63 14.82 -27.35
C PRO A 193 -36.01 13.92 -28.53
N ASP A 194 -35.37 12.75 -28.64
CA ASP A 194 -35.58 11.82 -29.77
C ASP A 194 -36.63 10.72 -29.50
N PHE A 195 -36.96 10.45 -28.23
CA PHE A 195 -37.77 9.28 -27.84
C PHE A 195 -39.08 9.63 -27.12
N GLY A 196 -39.34 10.92 -26.89
CA GLY A 196 -40.53 11.38 -26.18
C GLY A 196 -40.50 11.07 -24.70
N GLU A 197 -41.68 10.91 -24.09
CA GLU A 197 -41.80 10.57 -22.67
C GLU A 197 -41.46 9.11 -22.41
N GLY A 198 -40.71 8.87 -21.35
CA GLY A 198 -40.39 7.52 -20.87
C GLY A 198 -40.29 7.48 -19.35
N THR A 199 -40.57 6.32 -18.79
CA THR A 199 -40.56 6.09 -17.34
C THR A 199 -39.31 5.33 -16.94
N VAL A 200 -38.62 5.80 -15.90
CA VAL A 200 -37.44 5.12 -15.34
C VAL A 200 -37.90 3.83 -14.67
N THR A 201 -37.43 2.69 -15.17
CA THR A 201 -37.77 1.36 -14.65
C THR A 201 -36.67 0.77 -13.79
N ASP A 202 -35.42 1.19 -13.97
CA ASP A 202 -34.28 0.76 -13.15
C ASP A 202 -33.20 1.85 -13.04
N VAL A 203 -32.55 1.90 -11.89
CA VAL A 203 -31.44 2.81 -11.58
C VAL A 203 -30.24 2.00 -11.12
N THR A 204 -29.26 1.82 -11.99
CA THR A 204 -28.02 1.12 -11.66
C THR A 204 -26.92 2.12 -11.32
N ARG A 205 -26.37 2.05 -10.10
CA ARG A 205 -25.13 2.77 -9.75
C ARG A 205 -23.92 1.99 -10.26
N LEU A 206 -23.07 2.66 -11.05
CA LEU A 206 -21.76 2.17 -11.48
C LEU A 206 -20.66 2.92 -10.72
N GLU A 207 -19.41 2.47 -10.80
CA GLU A 207 -18.29 3.07 -10.05
C GLU A 207 -18.10 4.58 -10.27
N SER A 208 -18.46 5.09 -11.46
CA SER A 208 -18.27 6.51 -11.83
C SER A 208 -19.46 7.15 -12.53
N SER A 209 -20.60 6.46 -12.65
CA SER A 209 -21.82 7.03 -13.22
C SER A 209 -23.08 6.32 -12.75
N VAL A 210 -24.24 6.91 -13.03
CA VAL A 210 -25.55 6.29 -12.77
C VAL A 210 -26.22 6.03 -14.10
N ARG A 211 -26.55 4.78 -14.35
CA ARG A 211 -27.23 4.34 -15.56
C ARG A 211 -28.71 4.14 -15.26
N LEU A 212 -29.55 4.81 -16.04
CA LEU A 212 -31.00 4.69 -15.97
C LEU A 212 -31.47 3.77 -17.09
N THR A 213 -32.30 2.79 -16.76
CA THR A 213 -33.09 2.05 -17.73
C THR A 213 -34.44 2.73 -17.82
N ILE A 214 -34.81 3.19 -19.01
CA ILE A 214 -36.04 3.93 -19.26
C ILE A 214 -36.87 3.17 -20.28
N GLN A 215 -38.14 2.96 -19.94
CA GLN A 215 -39.16 2.43 -20.83
C GLN A 215 -39.83 3.60 -21.57
N PHE A 216 -39.61 3.67 -22.87
CA PHE A 216 -40.34 4.54 -23.79
C PHE A 216 -41.49 3.74 -24.44
N ALA A 217 -42.40 4.43 -25.15
CA ALA A 217 -43.61 3.82 -25.71
C ALA A 217 -43.35 2.59 -26.60
N ASP A 218 -42.25 2.57 -27.35
CA ASP A 218 -41.93 1.53 -28.32
C ASP A 218 -40.67 0.70 -27.98
N ARG A 219 -39.88 1.10 -26.97
CA ARG A 219 -38.59 0.47 -26.66
C ARG A 219 -38.05 0.77 -25.26
N ILE A 220 -37.08 -0.03 -24.83
CA ILE A 220 -36.27 0.23 -23.64
C ILE A 220 -34.92 0.81 -24.04
N ARG A 221 -34.44 1.82 -23.32
CA ARG A 221 -33.09 2.39 -23.49
C ARG A 221 -32.37 2.51 -22.15
N LYS A 222 -31.05 2.26 -22.20
CA LYS A 222 -30.14 2.51 -21.09
C LYS A 222 -29.43 3.84 -21.37
N ILE A 223 -29.67 4.84 -20.54
CA ILE A 223 -29.15 6.20 -20.71
C ILE A 223 -28.38 6.60 -19.45
N ASP A 224 -27.25 7.27 -19.62
CA ASP A 224 -26.48 7.78 -18.49
C ASP A 224 -27.17 9.02 -17.90
N GLN A 225 -27.36 9.08 -16.58
CA GLN A 225 -28.01 10.22 -15.95
C GLN A 225 -27.30 11.53 -16.29
N LYS A 226 -25.96 11.51 -16.44
CA LYS A 226 -25.17 12.69 -16.80
C LYS A 226 -25.58 13.26 -18.15
N TRP A 227 -25.95 12.39 -19.09
CA TRP A 227 -26.46 12.82 -20.39
C TRP A 227 -27.81 13.52 -20.19
N LEU A 228 -28.76 12.91 -19.45
CA LEU A 228 -30.06 13.52 -19.18
C LEU A 228 -29.97 14.87 -18.43
N LEU A 229 -29.10 14.96 -17.43
CA LEU A 229 -28.83 16.18 -16.67
C LEU A 229 -28.24 17.31 -17.54
N ARG A 230 -27.53 16.97 -18.62
CA ARG A 230 -26.95 17.93 -19.58
C ARG A 230 -27.90 18.28 -20.71
N SER A 231 -28.69 17.31 -21.17
CA SER A 231 -29.57 17.43 -22.33
C SER A 231 -30.91 18.08 -22.00
N ALA A 232 -31.43 17.92 -20.77
CA ALA A 232 -32.84 18.22 -20.51
C ALA A 232 -33.18 18.48 -19.04
N TYR A 233 -32.73 19.60 -18.46
CA TYR A 233 -33.50 20.25 -17.39
C TYR A 233 -34.31 21.41 -17.97
N LYS A 234 -35.54 21.09 -18.41
CA LYS A 234 -36.68 22.00 -18.27
C LYS A 234 -37.78 21.20 -17.58
N LYS A 235 -37.96 21.41 -16.28
CA LYS A 235 -39.17 20.94 -15.58
C LYS A 235 -40.38 21.59 -16.29
N PRO A 236 -41.41 20.84 -16.68
CA PRO A 236 -42.72 21.45 -16.92
C PRO A 236 -43.18 22.10 -15.60
N GLN A 237 -43.77 23.29 -15.68
CA GLN A 237 -44.38 24.00 -14.55
C GLN A 237 -45.61 23.24 -14.05
#